data_AF-A0A7J8K2K5-F1
#
_entry.id   AF-A0A7J8K2K5-F1
#
_cell.length_a   1.000
_cell.length_b   1.000
_cell.length_c   1.000
_cell.angle_alpha   90.00
_cell.angle_beta   90.00
_cell.angle_gamma   90.00
#
_symmetry.space_group_name_H-M   'P 1'
#
loop_
_entity.id
_entity.type
_entity.pdbx_description
1 polymer ?
#
loop_
_entity_poly.entity_id
_entity_poly.type
_entity_poly.pdbx_seq_one_letter_code
_entity_poly.pdbx_strand_id
1 'polypeptide(L)'
;MFKAERVRYSSTWCKGMVALLKKLLAKDPESRLSSLGDIQSAPYLADMNWDAVFEKALTPSFVPNKGRLNCDPTFELEEMILESKPLHKKKKRLAKNRSKDSTKDSCPLNGHLQQCLEAVRKEFIIFNREKPRRQQGQGGQLVDTEGHAGSQAQGRLQDGGSHHHLGHTCPRGCRS
;
A
#
# COMPACT_ATOMS: atom_id res chain seq x y z
N MET A 1 -43.52 -11.50 -6.27
CA MET A 1 -43.13 -10.07 -6.39
C MET A 1 -42.09 -9.78 -5.33
N PHE A 2 -40.85 -9.46 -5.72
CA PHE A 2 -39.81 -9.10 -4.75
C PHE A 2 -40.08 -7.69 -4.21
N LYS A 3 -40.19 -7.54 -2.88
CA LYS A 3 -40.19 -6.22 -2.25
C LYS A 3 -38.82 -5.60 -2.48
N ALA A 4 -38.75 -4.65 -3.41
CA ALA A 4 -37.57 -3.84 -3.60
C ALA A 4 -37.37 -3.00 -2.34
N GLU A 5 -36.47 -3.44 -1.46
CA GLU A 5 -36.08 -2.65 -0.30
C GLU A 5 -35.46 -1.33 -0.78
N ARG A 6 -35.88 -0.24 -0.12
CA ARG A 6 -35.37 1.11 -0.38
C ARG A 6 -34.38 1.46 0.71
N VAL A 7 -33.24 2.00 0.30
CA VAL A 7 -32.25 2.55 1.23
C VAL A 7 -32.92 3.66 2.05
N ARG A 8 -32.85 3.54 3.38
CA ARG A 8 -33.27 4.62 4.29
C ARG A 8 -32.12 5.59 4.46
N TYR A 9 -32.40 6.88 4.26
CA TYR A 9 -31.45 7.96 4.48
C TYR A 9 -31.83 8.68 5.76
N SER A 10 -30.87 8.84 6.68
CA SER A 10 -31.10 9.53 7.95
C SER A 10 -31.48 10.99 7.72
N SER A 11 -32.39 11.52 8.55
CA SER A 11 -32.73 12.95 8.54
C SER A 11 -31.59 13.85 9.05
N THR A 12 -30.61 13.27 9.76
CA THR A 12 -29.41 13.99 10.23
C THR A 12 -28.39 14.25 9.14
N TRP A 13 -28.55 13.65 7.96
CA TRP A 13 -27.62 13.78 6.85
C TRP A 13 -27.94 15.01 6.01
N CYS A 14 -26.90 15.71 5.54
CA CYS A 14 -27.10 16.87 4.69
C CYS A 14 -27.66 16.45 3.31
N LYS A 15 -28.43 17.35 2.69
CA LYS A 15 -29.12 17.09 1.41
C LYS A 15 -28.16 16.71 0.28
N GLY A 16 -27.00 17.36 0.21
CA GLY A 16 -25.96 17.08 -0.79
C GLY A 16 -25.43 15.65 -0.69
N MET A 17 -25.09 15.20 0.52
CA MET A 17 -24.64 13.83 0.75
C MET A 17 -25.71 12.80 0.36
N VAL A 18 -26.97 13.01 0.77
CA VAL A 18 -28.07 12.13 0.39
C VAL A 18 -28.28 12.08 -1.14
N ALA A 19 -28.14 13.22 -1.82
CA ALA A 19 -28.25 13.28 -3.28
C ALA A 19 -27.14 12.49 -3.97
N LEU A 20 -25.88 12.65 -3.52
CA LEU A 20 -24.75 11.89 -4.04
C LEU A 20 -24.93 10.38 -3.82
N LEU A 21 -25.32 9.97 -2.61
CA LEU A 21 -25.56 8.55 -2.29
C LEU A 21 -26.67 7.94 -3.16
N LYS A 22 -27.77 8.67 -3.41
CA LYS A 22 -28.84 8.19 -4.30
C LYS A 22 -28.37 7.93 -5.72
N LYS A 23 -27.45 8.76 -6.23
CA LYS A 23 -26.87 8.63 -7.57
C LYS A 23 -25.85 7.48 -7.64
N LEU A 24 -25.03 7.30 -6.59
CA LEU A 24 -24.10 6.16 -6.48
C LEU A 24 -24.82 4.81 -6.31
N LEU A 25 -25.94 4.80 -5.57
CA LEU A 25 -26.72 3.59 -5.27
C LEU A 25 -27.92 3.41 -6.20
N ALA A 26 -27.94 4.11 -7.34
CA ALA A 26 -29.00 3.96 -8.33
C ALA A 26 -29.03 2.52 -8.85
N LYS A 27 -30.21 1.88 -8.86
CA LYS A 27 -30.32 0.45 -9.21
C LYS A 27 -29.99 0.21 -10.69
N ASP A 28 -30.48 1.09 -11.54
CA ASP A 28 -30.19 1.10 -12.97
C ASP A 28 -28.75 1.62 -13.22
N PRO A 29 -27.85 0.81 -13.80
CA PRO A 29 -26.47 1.21 -14.10
C PRO A 29 -26.37 2.48 -14.95
N GLU A 30 -27.28 2.67 -15.92
CA GLU A 30 -27.24 3.84 -16.82
C GLU A 30 -27.51 5.16 -16.07
N SER A 31 -28.23 5.07 -14.95
CA SER A 31 -28.52 6.21 -14.08
C SER A 31 -27.51 6.39 -12.93
N ARG A 32 -26.57 5.44 -12.78
CA ARG A 32 -25.59 5.39 -11.70
C ARG A 32 -24.33 6.15 -12.11
N LEU A 33 -23.76 6.95 -11.21
CA LEU A 33 -22.45 7.55 -11.47
C LEU A 33 -21.40 6.44 -11.62
N SER A 34 -20.60 6.51 -12.68
CA SER A 34 -19.66 5.44 -13.05
C SER A 34 -18.28 5.93 -13.48
N SER A 35 -18.03 7.24 -13.45
CA SER A 35 -16.74 7.83 -13.79
C SER A 35 -16.28 8.85 -12.76
N LEU A 36 -14.98 9.18 -12.77
CA LEU A 36 -14.45 10.26 -11.93
C LEU A 36 -15.09 11.61 -12.28
N GLY A 37 -15.34 11.89 -13.57
CA GLY A 37 -15.99 13.12 -14.01
C GLY A 37 -17.40 13.29 -13.44
N ASP A 38 -18.16 12.19 -13.33
CA ASP A 38 -19.48 12.20 -12.70
C ASP A 38 -19.40 12.57 -11.21
N ILE A 39 -18.37 12.11 -10.52
CA ILE A 39 -18.14 12.42 -9.10
C ILE A 39 -17.68 13.87 -8.95
N GLN A 40 -16.76 14.33 -9.80
CA GLN A 40 -16.25 15.71 -9.79
C GLN A 40 -17.34 16.75 -10.08
N SER A 41 -18.33 16.39 -10.93
CA SER A 41 -19.47 17.26 -11.23
C SER A 41 -20.57 17.25 -10.17
N ALA A 42 -20.47 16.41 -9.14
CA ALA A 42 -21.48 16.35 -8.08
C ALA A 42 -21.45 17.62 -7.22
N PRO A 43 -22.58 18.33 -7.04
CA PRO A 43 -22.61 19.58 -6.27
C PRO A 43 -22.14 19.45 -4.82
N TYR A 44 -22.24 18.26 -4.23
CA TYR A 44 -21.78 17.99 -2.87
C TYR A 44 -20.25 18.00 -2.73
N LEU A 45 -19.51 17.85 -3.83
CA LEU A 45 -18.04 17.82 -3.88
C LEU A 45 -17.46 19.02 -4.64
N ALA A 46 -18.24 20.08 -4.84
CA ALA A 46 -17.84 21.24 -5.63
C ALA A 46 -16.67 22.02 -5.02
N ASP A 47 -16.46 21.91 -3.71
CA ASP A 47 -15.36 22.52 -2.95
C ASP A 47 -14.11 21.63 -2.86
N MET A 48 -14.14 20.43 -3.45
CA MET A 48 -13.03 19.49 -3.39
C MET A 48 -11.89 19.92 -4.33
N ASN A 49 -10.69 20.09 -3.78
CA ASN A 49 -9.48 20.26 -4.58
C ASN A 49 -8.94 18.87 -5.01
N TRP A 50 -9.28 18.45 -6.23
CA TRP A 50 -8.94 17.13 -6.76
C TRP A 50 -7.43 16.93 -7.00
N ASP A 51 -6.70 17.99 -7.34
CA ASP A 51 -5.23 17.92 -7.47
C ASP A 51 -4.59 17.64 -6.11
N ALA A 52 -5.05 18.31 -5.05
CA ALA A 52 -4.58 18.06 -3.69
C ALA A 52 -4.96 16.66 -3.17
N VAL A 53 -6.12 16.12 -3.59
CA VAL A 53 -6.48 14.70 -3.33
C VAL A 53 -5.45 13.78 -3.99
N PHE A 54 -5.16 14.00 -5.27
CA PHE A 54 -4.25 13.17 -6.06
C PHE A 54 -2.83 13.17 -5.49
N GLU A 55 -2.33 14.35 -5.13
CA GLU A 55 -1.02 14.55 -4.49
C GLU A 55 -0.98 14.14 -3.01
N LYS A 56 -2.09 13.65 -2.46
CA LYS A 56 -2.25 13.28 -1.03
C LYS A 56 -1.87 14.44 -0.09
N ALA A 57 -2.11 15.68 -0.52
CA ALA A 57 -1.83 16.90 0.22
C ALA A 57 -2.94 17.25 1.22
N LEU A 58 -4.14 16.67 1.06
CA LEU A 58 -5.22 16.84 2.02
C LEU A 58 -4.93 16.06 3.30
N THR A 59 -4.99 16.76 4.43
CA THR A 59 -4.87 16.11 5.75
C THR A 59 -6.17 15.38 6.08
N PRO A 60 -6.14 14.07 6.38
CA PRO A 60 -7.33 13.35 6.82
C PRO A 60 -7.88 13.94 8.11
N SER A 61 -9.21 13.93 8.28
CA SER A 61 -9.86 14.39 9.50
C SER A 61 -9.50 13.57 10.75
N PHE A 62 -9.03 12.35 10.56
CA PHE A 62 -8.56 11.45 11.61
C PHE A 62 -7.24 10.79 11.21
N VAL A 63 -6.26 10.83 12.13
CA VAL A 63 -4.99 10.15 12.00
C VAL A 63 -4.87 9.13 13.14
N PRO A 64 -4.78 7.81 12.85
CA PRO A 64 -4.62 6.80 13.87
C PRO A 64 -3.37 7.00 14.73
N ASN A 65 -3.42 6.57 16.00
CA ASN A 65 -2.26 6.65 16.90
C ASN A 65 -1.16 5.67 16.45
N LYS A 66 0.04 6.21 16.17
CA LYS A 66 1.21 5.43 15.75
C LYS A 66 1.75 4.47 16.80
N GLY A 67 1.52 4.74 18.09
CA GLY A 67 2.02 3.93 19.21
C GLY A 67 1.15 2.73 19.55
N ARG A 68 0.05 2.51 18.82
CA ARG A 68 -0.90 1.42 19.09
C ARG A 68 -1.18 0.65 17.79
N LEU A 69 -1.06 -0.66 17.87
CA LEU A 69 -1.44 -1.55 16.78
C LEU A 69 -2.96 -1.47 16.57
N ASN A 70 -3.37 -1.36 15.31
CA ASN A 70 -4.79 -1.31 14.93
C ASN A 70 -5.34 -2.72 14.60
N CYS A 71 -4.48 -3.74 14.60
CA CYS A 71 -4.84 -5.11 14.26
C CYS A 71 -5.26 -5.90 15.51
N ASP A 72 -6.01 -6.98 15.29
CA ASP A 72 -6.37 -7.92 16.35
C ASP A 72 -5.13 -8.73 16.76
N PRO A 73 -4.73 -8.69 18.05
CA PRO A 73 -3.56 -9.41 18.55
C PRO A 73 -3.56 -10.91 18.24
N THR A 74 -4.73 -11.53 18.09
CA THR A 74 -4.85 -12.97 17.82
C THR A 74 -4.20 -13.38 16.50
N PHE A 75 -4.30 -12.53 15.47
CA PHE A 75 -3.72 -12.79 14.16
C PHE A 75 -2.24 -12.34 14.06
N GLU A 76 -1.82 -11.36 14.87
CA GLU A 76 -0.41 -10.97 14.98
C GLU A 76 0.45 -12.07 15.63
N LEU A 77 -0.16 -12.94 16.45
CA LEU A 77 0.53 -14.06 17.08
C LEU A 77 0.97 -15.13 16.07
N GLU A 78 0.25 -15.32 14.96
CA GLU A 78 0.65 -16.30 13.94
C GLU A 78 2.02 -15.93 13.33
N GLU A 79 2.24 -14.65 13.03
CA GLU A 79 3.52 -14.16 12.52
C GLU A 79 4.65 -14.37 13.55
N MET A 80 4.38 -14.06 14.83
CA MET A 80 5.38 -14.19 15.90
C MET A 80 5.68 -15.64 16.31
N ILE A 81 4.74 -16.57 16.09
CA ILE A 81 4.86 -18.00 16.44
C ILE A 81 5.43 -18.83 15.27
N LEU A 82 5.06 -18.52 14.02
CA LEU A 82 5.51 -19.28 12.85
C LEU A 82 6.85 -18.80 12.27
N GLU A 83 7.30 -17.57 12.53
CA GLU A 83 8.61 -17.11 12.07
C GLU A 83 9.77 -17.79 12.80
N SER A 84 10.71 -18.34 12.03
CA SER A 84 11.91 -19.00 12.56
C SER A 84 12.95 -18.04 13.17
N LYS A 85 12.80 -16.74 12.94
CA LYS A 85 13.62 -15.65 13.53
C LYS A 85 12.69 -14.51 13.99
N PRO A 86 11.96 -14.70 15.10
CA PRO A 86 11.09 -13.65 15.60
C PRO A 86 11.91 -12.42 15.96
N LEU A 87 11.38 -11.23 15.62
CA LEU A 87 12.03 -9.92 15.82
C LEU A 87 12.40 -9.65 17.30
N HIS A 88 11.76 -10.37 18.25
CA HIS A 88 12.03 -10.27 19.69
C HIS A 88 12.68 -11.55 20.25
N LYS A 89 13.90 -11.41 20.79
CA LYS A 89 14.71 -12.50 21.34
C LYS A 89 14.12 -13.04 22.65
N LYS A 90 13.62 -14.29 22.63
CA LYS A 90 13.76 -15.23 23.75
C LYS A 90 14.41 -16.51 23.25
N LYS A 91 15.65 -16.75 23.68
CA LYS A 91 16.44 -17.93 23.34
C LYS A 91 15.93 -19.14 24.12
N LYS A 92 15.03 -19.92 23.52
CA LYS A 92 14.93 -21.36 23.80
C LYS A 92 14.30 -22.07 22.59
N ARG A 93 15.14 -22.65 21.74
CA ARG A 93 14.68 -23.48 20.61
C ARG A 93 14.67 -24.94 21.06
N LEU A 94 13.56 -25.66 20.88
CA LEU A 94 13.60 -27.11 20.76
C LEU A 94 14.24 -27.46 19.42
N ALA A 95 15.19 -28.38 19.42
CA ALA A 95 15.82 -28.88 18.20
C ALA A 95 14.79 -29.67 17.38
N LYS A 96 14.54 -29.25 16.14
CA LYS A 96 13.82 -30.07 15.15
C LYS A 96 14.84 -31.00 14.51
N ASN A 97 14.76 -32.30 14.82
CA ASN A 97 15.56 -33.32 14.18
C ASN A 97 15.29 -33.30 12.67
N ARG A 98 16.34 -33.12 11.86
CA ARG A 98 16.26 -33.28 10.41
C ARG A 98 16.23 -34.77 10.10
N SER A 99 15.06 -35.30 9.76
CA SER A 99 15.00 -36.59 9.07
C SER A 99 15.61 -36.42 7.68
N LYS A 100 16.55 -37.31 7.37
CA LYS A 100 17.30 -37.42 6.13
C LYS A 100 16.30 -37.59 4.96
N ASP A 101 16.35 -36.66 4.01
CA ASP A 101 15.52 -36.70 2.80
C ASP A 101 16.07 -37.80 1.87
N SER A 102 15.37 -38.94 1.82
CA SER A 102 15.67 -40.01 0.87
C SER A 102 14.93 -39.71 -0.43
N THR A 103 15.67 -39.21 -1.42
CA THR A 103 15.25 -39.07 -2.81
C THR A 103 14.63 -40.39 -3.29
N LYS A 104 13.31 -40.40 -3.46
CA LYS A 104 12.56 -41.50 -4.07
C LYS A 104 11.90 -40.97 -5.34
N ASP A 105 12.69 -40.96 -6.41
CA ASP A 105 12.23 -40.69 -7.77
C ASP A 105 11.45 -41.92 -8.29
N SER A 106 10.14 -41.99 -8.05
CA SER A 106 9.23 -42.85 -8.83
C SER A 106 7.75 -42.58 -8.53
N CYS A 107 7.29 -41.36 -8.82
CA CYS A 107 5.86 -41.12 -9.02
C CYS A 107 5.66 -40.34 -10.33
N PRO A 108 4.91 -40.85 -11.33
CA PRO A 108 4.65 -40.13 -12.59
C PRO A 108 3.93 -38.78 -12.40
N LEU A 109 3.27 -38.58 -11.24
CA LEU A 109 2.69 -37.31 -10.81
C LEU A 109 3.75 -36.20 -10.66
N ASN A 110 5.01 -36.56 -10.32
CA ASN A 110 6.11 -35.60 -10.22
C ASN A 110 6.56 -35.06 -11.58
N GLY A 111 6.46 -35.86 -12.66
CA GLY A 111 6.87 -35.43 -14.00
C GLY A 111 5.92 -34.39 -14.61
N HIS A 112 4.61 -34.61 -14.45
CA HIS A 112 3.61 -33.64 -14.90
C HIS A 112 3.70 -32.33 -14.11
N LEU A 113 3.84 -32.41 -12.77
CA LEU A 113 4.06 -31.25 -11.93
C LEU A 113 5.32 -30.48 -12.35
N GLN A 114 6.41 -31.18 -12.61
CA GLN A 114 7.68 -30.57 -13.05
C GLN A 114 7.51 -29.84 -14.39
N GLN A 115 6.81 -30.43 -15.36
CA GLN A 115 6.53 -29.80 -16.64
C GLN A 115 5.65 -28.55 -16.48
N CYS A 116 4.65 -28.60 -15.59
CA CYS A 116 3.84 -27.42 -15.26
C CYS A 116 4.69 -26.31 -14.61
N LEU A 117 5.60 -26.65 -13.70
CA LEU A 117 6.50 -25.67 -13.08
C LEU A 117 7.46 -25.04 -14.09
N GLU A 118 7.94 -25.82 -15.07
CA GLU A 118 8.78 -25.31 -16.16
C GLU A 118 8.01 -24.39 -17.11
N ALA A 119 6.75 -24.71 -17.43
CA ALA A 119 5.88 -23.83 -18.20
C ALA A 119 5.69 -22.48 -17.48
N VAL A 120 5.38 -22.51 -16.17
CA VAL A 120 5.28 -21.28 -15.36
C VAL A 120 6.58 -20.50 -15.38
N ARG A 121 7.74 -21.15 -15.17
CA ARG A 121 9.04 -20.47 -15.20
C ARG A 121 9.34 -19.81 -16.55
N LYS A 122 8.93 -20.45 -17.65
CA LYS A 122 9.16 -19.96 -19.01
C LYS A 122 8.23 -18.80 -19.38
N GLU A 123 6.97 -18.88 -18.96
CA GLU A 123 5.94 -17.91 -19.32
C GLU A 123 5.84 -16.72 -18.34
N PHE A 124 6.41 -16.86 -17.13
CA PHE A 124 6.36 -15.81 -16.13
C PHE A 124 7.19 -14.59 -16.55
N ILE A 125 6.51 -13.46 -16.75
CA ILE A 125 7.14 -12.19 -17.09
C ILE A 125 7.55 -11.47 -15.81
N ILE A 126 8.87 -11.33 -15.59
CA ILE A 126 9.39 -10.53 -14.49
C ILE A 126 9.15 -9.05 -14.78
N PHE A 127 8.15 -8.46 -14.15
CA PHE A 127 7.93 -7.03 -14.15
C PHE A 127 8.69 -6.36 -13.01
N ASN A 128 9.45 -5.31 -13.33
CA ASN A 128 10.11 -4.45 -12.36
C ASN A 128 9.74 -2.99 -12.65
N ARG A 129 8.94 -2.38 -11.77
CA ARG A 129 8.43 -1.00 -11.87
C ARG A 129 9.55 0.04 -12.04
N GLU A 130 10.74 -0.22 -11.53
CA GLU A 130 11.86 0.73 -11.56
C GLU A 130 12.61 0.73 -12.90
N LYS A 131 12.56 -0.36 -13.68
CA LYS A 131 13.19 -0.43 -15.01
C LYS A 131 12.68 0.65 -15.98
N PRO A 132 11.36 0.81 -16.21
CA PRO A 132 10.85 1.85 -17.12
C PRO A 132 11.09 3.27 -16.59
N ARG A 133 11.08 3.48 -15.27
CA ARG A 133 11.36 4.79 -14.66
C ARG A 133 12.78 5.29 -14.94
N ARG A 134 13.78 4.39 -14.89
CA ARG A 134 15.17 4.73 -15.22
C ARG A 134 15.37 5.10 -16.69
N GLN A 135 14.60 4.47 -17.59
CA GLN A 135 14.68 4.75 -19.03
C GLN A 135 14.08 6.12 -19.39
N GLN A 136 12.99 6.52 -18.72
CA GLN A 136 12.42 7.86 -18.90
C GLN A 136 13.30 8.98 -18.35
N GLY A 137 14.05 8.74 -17.27
CA GLY A 137 14.95 9.73 -16.68
C GLY A 137 16.23 10.03 -17.48
N GLN A 138 16.60 9.19 -18.45
CA GLN A 138 17.83 9.35 -19.25
C GLN A 138 17.60 10.00 -20.63
N GLY A 139 16.34 10.14 -21.08
CA GLY A 139 16.01 10.69 -22.41
C GLY A 139 15.88 12.22 -22.49
N GLY A 140 16.15 12.95 -21.40
CA GLY A 140 15.89 14.40 -21.29
C GLY A 140 17.12 15.31 -21.30
N GLN A 141 18.33 14.81 -21.62
CA GLN A 141 19.54 15.62 -21.61
C GLN A 141 20.28 15.55 -22.94
N LEU A 142 19.68 16.15 -23.97
CA LEU A 142 20.37 16.61 -25.17
C LEU A 142 19.77 17.96 -25.57
N VAL A 143 20.66 18.91 -25.91
CA VAL A 143 20.43 20.30 -26.40
C VAL A 143 20.20 21.32 -25.25
N ASP A 144 21.01 22.37 -24.98
CA ASP A 144 22.12 23.02 -25.70
C ASP A 144 22.97 23.94 -24.74
N THR A 145 24.14 24.31 -25.27
CA THR A 145 24.93 25.55 -25.11
C THR A 145 26.02 25.67 -24.03
N GLU A 146 27.17 26.09 -24.56
CA GLU A 146 28.49 26.34 -23.98
C GLU A 146 28.52 27.24 -22.75
N GLY A 147 29.52 27.05 -21.88
CA GLY A 147 29.94 28.10 -20.94
C GLY A 147 30.56 27.64 -19.63
N HIS A 148 31.88 27.53 -19.65
CA HIS A 148 32.77 27.86 -18.53
C HIS A 148 32.92 26.88 -17.34
N ALA A 149 34.20 26.61 -17.06
CA ALA A 149 34.71 25.74 -16.01
C ALA A 149 34.27 26.16 -14.60
N GLY A 150 33.92 25.16 -13.77
CA GLY A 150 33.60 25.40 -12.37
C GLY A 150 33.37 24.12 -11.55
N SER A 151 34.39 23.76 -10.79
CA SER A 151 34.38 23.06 -9.50
C SER A 151 33.70 21.69 -9.32
N GLN A 152 34.53 20.73 -8.94
CA GLN A 152 34.14 19.47 -8.30
C GLN A 152 33.31 19.73 -7.03
N ALA A 153 32.12 19.11 -6.94
CA ALA A 153 31.48 18.83 -5.67
C ALA A 153 30.85 17.43 -5.75
N GLN A 154 31.49 16.46 -5.08
CA GLN A 154 30.92 15.12 -4.86
C GLN A 154 29.67 15.24 -3.98
N GLY A 155 28.49 15.18 -4.59
CA GLY A 155 27.24 14.95 -3.89
C GLY A 155 27.10 13.48 -3.53
N ARG A 156 27.45 13.12 -2.28
CA ARG A 156 27.06 11.84 -1.68
C ARG A 156 25.54 11.76 -1.64
N LEU A 157 24.93 10.78 -2.33
CA LEU A 157 23.57 10.34 -1.98
C LEU A 157 23.61 9.79 -0.55
N GLN A 158 23.02 10.53 0.39
CA GLN A 158 22.65 9.99 1.69
C GLN A 158 21.35 9.20 1.48
N ASP A 159 21.51 7.88 1.46
CA ASP A 159 20.41 6.93 1.62
C ASP A 159 19.77 7.13 3.00
N GLY A 160 18.45 6.97 3.06
CA GLY A 160 17.60 7.34 4.19
C GLY A 160 17.97 6.62 5.48
N GLY A 161 18.82 7.28 6.28
CA GLY A 161 19.12 6.89 7.65
C GLY A 161 17.87 6.99 8.51
N SER A 162 17.45 5.85 9.07
CA SER A 162 16.45 5.77 10.13
C SER A 162 16.90 6.66 11.30
N HIS A 163 16.20 7.75 11.55
CA HIS A 163 16.43 8.61 12.71
C HIS A 163 15.93 7.91 13.99
N HIS A 164 16.76 7.01 14.54
CA HIS A 164 16.80 6.77 15.96
C HIS A 164 17.68 7.87 16.58
N HIS A 165 17.07 8.90 17.14
CA HIS A 165 17.75 9.78 18.10
C HIS A 165 17.07 9.66 19.46
N LEU A 166 17.84 9.09 20.39
CA LEU A 166 17.56 9.01 21.80
C LEU A 166 17.73 10.40 22.44
N GLY A 167 16.72 10.81 23.18
CA GLY A 167 16.83 11.49 24.47
C GLY A 167 17.56 12.84 24.56
N HIS A 168 16.79 13.92 24.70
CA HIS A 168 17.08 14.91 25.74
C HIS A 168 15.81 15.18 26.57
N THR A 169 15.96 14.97 27.87
CA THR A 169 15.02 15.26 28.94
C THR A 169 14.72 16.75 29.04
N CYS A 170 13.46 17.14 29.24
CA CYS A 170 13.12 18.43 29.84
C CYS A 170 12.07 18.21 30.95
N PRO A 171 12.34 18.65 32.20
CA PRO A 171 11.42 18.50 33.31
C PRO A 171 10.49 19.72 33.39
N ARG A 172 9.18 19.50 33.45
CA ARG A 172 8.21 20.30 34.22
C ARG A 172 6.80 19.76 33.98
N GLY A 173 6.17 19.28 35.05
CA GLY A 173 4.75 18.98 35.07
C GLY A 173 3.89 20.22 35.18
N CYS A 174 2.60 20.05 34.93
CA CYS A 174 1.52 20.74 35.63
C CYS A 174 0.22 19.96 35.43
N ARG A 175 -0.44 19.67 36.55
CA ARG A 175 -1.85 19.25 36.64
C ARG A 175 -2.75 20.46 36.38
N SER A 176 -3.84 20.26 35.68
CA SER A 176 -5.23 20.46 36.14
C SER A 176 -6.16 19.92 35.07
#